data_AF-K0IIC2-F1
#
_entry.id   AF-K0IIC2-F1
#
_cell.length_a   1.000
_cell.length_b   1.000
_cell.length_c   1.000
_cell.angle_alpha   90.00
_cell.angle_beta   90.00
_cell.angle_gamma   90.00
#
_symmetry.space_group_name_H-M   'P 1'
#
loop_
_entity.id
_entity.type
_entity.pdbx_description
1 polymer ?
#
loop_
_entity_poly.entity_id
_entity_poly.type
_entity_poly.pdbx_seq_one_letter_code
_entity_poly.pdbx_strand_id
1 'polypeptide(L)'
;MSLIPSLGLSKTQVSGAVVAAIVAASIAIAAMGILAYIRKMEPLKTWLVVYEPASQYGGIFFYSNVIWGSLWVGLFFALRHRQSMSNLRTWLIFFLVSLGIGTGFAKASLDWSQLPTVMQLGSNGEEAAFSTGGQQIANEISIKILEGSSIQGNPAYEPTIVTASRDSVIIWVNEDAAPHTVTSGIGISDPETGNMFDSGSIGKGQKFSLPVSRLEETGTFDYYCTVHPFMKGKIIIE
;
A
#
# COMPACT_ATOMS: atom_id res chain seq x y z
N MET A 1 -37.74 23.44 -14.91
CA MET A 1 -38.54 22.55 -14.04
C MET A 1 -37.68 21.32 -13.76
N SER A 2 -37.09 21.24 -12.56
CA SER A 2 -36.09 20.22 -12.20
C SER A 2 -36.78 18.88 -11.93
N LEU A 3 -36.54 17.89 -12.78
CA LEU A 3 -37.04 16.51 -12.69
C LEU A 3 -35.96 15.58 -12.14
N ILE A 4 -35.47 15.86 -10.92
CA ILE A 4 -34.75 14.85 -10.15
C ILE A 4 -35.75 14.25 -9.16
N PRO A 5 -36.16 12.98 -9.30
CA PRO A 5 -36.98 12.32 -8.31
C PRO A 5 -36.26 12.40 -6.97
N SER A 6 -36.87 13.04 -5.97
CA SER A 6 -36.33 12.98 -4.62
C SER A 6 -36.41 11.52 -4.16
N LEU A 7 -35.28 10.81 -4.20
CA LEU A 7 -35.13 9.49 -3.57
C LEU A 7 -35.71 9.57 -2.17
N GLY A 8 -36.84 8.91 -1.90
CA GLY A 8 -37.65 9.01 -0.67
C GLY A 8 -36.96 8.58 0.64
N LEU A 9 -35.62 8.52 0.66
CA LEU A 9 -34.74 8.17 1.78
C LEU A 9 -34.91 9.05 3.03
N SER A 10 -35.68 10.15 2.96
CA SER A 10 -35.96 11.00 4.12
C SER A 10 -37.09 10.50 5.02
N LYS A 11 -37.88 9.50 4.59
CA LYS A 11 -38.99 8.95 5.39
C LYS A 11 -38.70 7.58 6.02
N THR A 12 -37.63 6.91 5.59
CA THR A 12 -37.26 5.60 6.11
C THR A 12 -36.37 5.76 7.35
N GLN A 13 -36.99 5.61 8.52
CA GLN A 13 -36.28 5.45 9.78
C GLN A 13 -35.57 4.10 9.79
N VAL A 14 -34.37 4.07 10.38
CA VAL A 14 -33.57 2.83 10.46
C VAL A 14 -33.60 2.27 11.88
N SER A 15 -33.43 0.94 11.99
CA SER A 15 -33.37 0.29 13.30
C SER A 15 -32.07 0.62 14.02
N GLY A 16 -32.07 0.52 15.35
CA GLY A 16 -30.88 0.72 16.16
C GLY A 16 -29.75 -0.26 15.86
N ALA A 17 -30.06 -1.46 15.38
CA ALA A 17 -29.05 -2.41 14.90
C ALA A 17 -28.31 -1.88 13.64
N VAL A 18 -29.04 -1.27 12.71
CA VAL A 18 -28.44 -0.63 11.52
C VAL A 18 -27.61 0.59 11.93
N VAL A 19 -28.13 1.40 12.87
CA VAL A 19 -27.37 2.55 13.41
C VAL A 19 -26.08 2.10 14.09
N ALA A 20 -26.11 1.03 14.89
CA ALA A 20 -24.92 0.48 15.53
C ALA A 20 -23.84 0.09 14.51
N ALA A 21 -24.25 -0.55 13.40
CA ALA A 21 -23.34 -0.89 12.30
C ALA A 21 -22.74 0.36 11.63
N ILE A 22 -23.57 1.36 11.30
CA ILE A 22 -23.10 2.59 10.65
C ILE A 22 -22.15 3.36 11.56
N VAL A 23 -22.47 3.51 12.85
CA VAL A 23 -21.62 4.23 13.80
C VAL A 23 -20.29 3.52 14.02
N ALA A 24 -20.31 2.21 14.24
CA ALA A 24 -19.07 1.43 14.40
C ALA A 24 -18.18 1.51 13.15
N ALA A 25 -18.75 1.37 11.96
CA ALA A 25 -18.02 1.49 10.69
C ALA A 25 -17.45 2.91 10.49
N SER A 26 -18.22 3.94 10.81
CA SER A 26 -17.78 5.33 10.71
C SER A 26 -16.56 5.57 11.59
N ILE A 27 -16.63 5.18 12.87
CA ILE A 27 -15.53 5.36 13.82
C ILE A 27 -14.30 4.57 13.37
N ALA A 28 -14.47 3.34 12.89
CA ALA A 28 -13.36 2.52 12.40
C ALA A 28 -12.62 3.16 11.21
N ILE A 29 -13.35 3.76 10.27
CA ILE A 29 -12.75 4.44 9.10
C ILE A 29 -11.96 5.67 9.51
N ALA A 30 -12.51 6.51 10.40
CA ALA A 30 -11.78 7.66 10.93
C ALA A 30 -10.55 7.22 11.72
N ALA A 31 -10.71 6.19 12.57
CA ALA A 31 -9.61 5.62 13.35
C ALA A 31 -8.49 5.10 12.45
N MET A 32 -8.81 4.37 11.38
CA MET A 32 -7.82 3.89 10.41
C MET A 32 -6.99 5.04 9.81
N GLY A 33 -7.62 6.15 9.43
CA GLY A 33 -6.91 7.33 8.94
C GLY A 33 -6.00 7.96 9.99
N ILE A 34 -6.51 8.14 11.21
CA ILE A 34 -5.74 8.69 12.34
C ILE A 34 -4.56 7.78 12.68
N LEU A 35 -4.78 6.47 12.79
CA LEU A 35 -3.75 5.48 13.04
C LEU A 35 -2.68 5.51 11.94
N ALA A 36 -3.09 5.64 10.68
CA ALA A 36 -2.14 5.83 9.58
C ALA A 36 -1.31 7.11 9.77
N TYR A 37 -1.92 8.23 10.17
CA TYR A 37 -1.19 9.48 10.41
C TYR A 37 -0.18 9.38 11.55
N ILE A 38 -0.54 8.74 12.66
CA ILE A 38 0.31 8.69 13.86
C ILE A 38 1.34 7.55 13.86
N ARG A 39 1.32 6.66 12.86
CA ARG A 39 2.21 5.48 12.77
C ARG A 39 3.70 5.80 12.75
N LYS A 40 4.08 7.03 12.39
CA LYS A 40 5.49 7.46 12.35
C LYS A 40 6.00 7.95 13.72
N MET A 41 5.13 8.10 14.73
CA MET A 41 5.48 8.64 16.04
C MET A 41 5.86 7.53 17.03
N GLU A 42 6.92 7.72 17.81
CA GLU A 42 7.26 6.83 18.92
C GLU A 42 6.38 7.12 20.17
N PRO A 43 5.94 6.10 20.94
CA PRO A 43 6.21 4.67 20.77
C PRO A 43 5.28 3.97 19.76
N LEU A 44 4.28 4.67 19.22
CA LEU A 44 3.20 4.09 18.40
C LEU A 44 3.71 3.37 17.14
N LYS A 45 4.85 3.79 16.59
CA LYS A 45 5.50 3.12 15.47
C LYS A 45 5.68 1.63 15.73
N THR A 46 6.20 1.25 16.90
CA THR A 46 6.43 -0.16 17.26
C THR A 46 5.15 -1.01 17.36
N TRP A 47 4.02 -0.39 17.65
CA TRP A 47 2.72 -1.08 17.75
C TRP A 47 1.98 -1.10 16.41
N LEU A 48 2.04 0.00 15.65
CA LEU A 48 1.30 0.18 14.40
C LEU A 48 2.04 -0.41 13.20
N VAL A 49 3.37 -0.43 13.28
CA VAL A 49 4.31 -0.97 12.29
C VAL A 49 5.20 -1.97 13.02
N VAL A 50 4.63 -3.15 13.29
CA VAL A 50 5.29 -4.19 14.08
C VAL A 50 6.59 -4.66 13.41
N TYR A 51 6.66 -4.57 12.08
CA TYR A 51 7.77 -5.07 11.27
C TYR A 51 7.80 -4.41 9.86
N GLU A 52 8.82 -3.61 9.55
CA GLU A 52 9.06 -3.14 8.17
C GLU A 52 9.87 -4.21 7.43
N PRO A 53 9.48 -4.64 6.21
CA PRO A 53 8.58 -3.95 5.27
C PRO A 53 7.19 -4.61 5.10
N ALA A 54 7.02 -5.86 5.53
CA ALA A 54 5.81 -6.64 5.27
C ALA A 54 4.58 -6.22 6.10
N SER A 55 4.75 -5.42 7.16
CA SER A 55 3.65 -5.02 8.06
C SER A 55 3.55 -3.52 8.33
N GLN A 56 3.93 -2.68 7.35
CA GLN A 56 3.78 -1.21 7.40
C GLN A 56 2.37 -0.71 7.80
N TYR A 57 1.36 -1.57 7.65
CA TYR A 57 -0.03 -1.29 8.04
C TYR A 57 -0.66 -2.40 8.90
N GLY A 58 0.10 -3.43 9.29
CA GLY A 58 -0.44 -4.60 9.98
C GLY A 58 -1.14 -4.25 11.30
N GLY A 59 -0.48 -3.41 12.12
CA GLY A 59 -1.08 -2.91 13.36
C GLY A 59 -2.29 -2.02 13.08
N ILE A 60 -2.23 -1.15 12.08
CA ILE A 60 -3.35 -0.25 11.71
C ILE A 60 -4.61 -1.04 11.38
N PHE A 61 -4.51 -2.08 10.55
CA PHE A 61 -5.64 -2.96 10.24
C PHE A 61 -6.11 -3.73 11.47
N PHE A 62 -5.20 -4.27 12.27
CA PHE A 62 -5.57 -4.98 13.49
C PHE A 62 -6.36 -4.10 14.46
N TYR A 63 -5.84 -2.93 14.84
CA TYR A 63 -6.48 -2.04 15.80
C TYR A 63 -7.80 -1.45 15.27
N SER A 64 -7.87 -1.09 13.98
CA SER A 64 -9.13 -0.62 13.40
C SER A 64 -10.22 -1.69 13.40
N ASN A 65 -9.87 -2.97 13.17
CA ASN A 65 -10.81 -4.09 13.29
C ASN A 65 -11.23 -4.35 14.74
N VAL A 66 -10.32 -4.26 15.71
CA VAL A 66 -10.64 -4.39 17.14
C VAL A 66 -11.58 -3.25 17.59
N ILE A 67 -11.30 -2.01 17.19
CA ILE A 67 -12.17 -0.85 17.45
C ILE A 67 -13.56 -1.08 16.85
N TRP A 68 -13.61 -1.47 15.57
CA TRP A 68 -14.87 -1.75 14.88
C TRP A 68 -15.69 -2.83 15.60
N GLY A 69 -15.09 -4.00 15.85
CA GLY A 69 -15.77 -5.14 16.43
C GLY A 69 -16.27 -4.88 17.86
N SER A 70 -15.41 -4.30 18.71
CA SER A 70 -15.78 -3.98 20.09
C SER A 70 -16.90 -2.93 20.18
N LEU A 71 -16.80 -1.85 19.39
CA LEU A 71 -17.84 -0.83 19.33
C LEU A 71 -19.13 -1.37 18.73
N TRP A 72 -19.05 -2.17 17.68
CA TRP A 72 -20.23 -2.77 17.06
C TRP A 72 -20.98 -3.66 18.05
N VAL A 73 -20.29 -4.54 18.77
CA VAL A 73 -20.91 -5.40 19.79
C VAL A 73 -21.59 -4.54 20.87
N GLY A 74 -20.89 -3.57 21.44
CA GLY A 74 -21.44 -2.71 22.49
C GLY A 74 -22.67 -1.91 22.02
N LEU A 75 -22.56 -1.26 20.87
CA LEU A 75 -23.64 -0.47 20.28
C LEU A 75 -24.82 -1.35 19.84
N PHE A 76 -24.55 -2.54 19.32
CA PHE A 76 -25.60 -3.48 18.93
C PHE A 76 -26.44 -3.87 20.13
N PHE A 77 -25.84 -4.30 21.24
CA PHE A 77 -26.62 -4.64 22.43
C PHE A 77 -27.34 -3.42 23.04
N ALA A 78 -26.72 -2.25 23.01
CA ALA A 78 -27.33 -1.01 23.50
C ALA A 78 -28.52 -0.54 22.65
N LEU A 79 -28.47 -0.74 21.32
CA LEU A 79 -29.42 -0.16 20.38
C LEU A 79 -30.36 -1.19 19.73
N ARG A 80 -30.12 -2.50 19.85
CA ARG A 80 -30.90 -3.54 19.14
C ARG A 80 -32.41 -3.50 19.39
N HIS A 81 -32.84 -2.97 20.53
CA HIS A 81 -34.26 -2.85 20.87
C HIS A 81 -34.92 -1.57 20.33
N ARG A 82 -34.12 -0.62 19.80
CA ARG A 82 -34.63 0.62 19.20
C ARG A 82 -35.14 0.31 17.78
N GLN A 83 -36.45 0.41 17.60
CA GLN A 83 -37.11 0.12 16.31
C GLN A 83 -37.08 1.32 15.34
N SER A 84 -36.93 2.52 15.87
CA SER A 84 -36.94 3.77 15.11
C SER A 84 -35.84 4.70 15.62
N MET A 85 -34.88 4.97 14.75
CA MET A 85 -33.86 6.00 14.93
C MET A 85 -34.02 7.05 13.81
N SER A 86 -33.14 8.04 13.77
CA SER A 86 -33.11 9.07 12.72
C SER A 86 -33.10 8.45 11.30
N ASN A 87 -33.39 9.29 10.30
CA ASN A 87 -33.50 8.88 8.91
C ASN A 87 -32.15 8.41 8.37
N LEU A 88 -32.18 7.47 7.41
CA LEU A 88 -30.99 6.91 6.78
C LEU A 88 -30.04 8.01 6.24
N ARG A 89 -30.58 9.10 5.68
CA ARG A 89 -29.78 10.24 5.20
C ARG A 89 -28.85 10.83 6.27
N THR A 90 -29.33 10.96 7.51
CA THR A 90 -28.51 11.51 8.61
C THR A 90 -27.32 10.61 8.91
N TRP A 91 -27.56 9.30 8.95
CA TRP A 91 -26.51 8.31 9.19
C TRP A 91 -25.53 8.17 8.02
N LEU A 92 -26.01 8.33 6.79
CA LEU A 92 -25.14 8.40 5.60
C LEU A 92 -24.25 9.63 5.62
N ILE A 93 -24.79 10.82 5.97
CA ILE A 93 -23.98 12.03 6.11
C ILE A 93 -22.91 11.83 7.18
N PHE A 94 -23.28 11.26 8.34
CA PHE A 94 -22.33 10.94 9.41
C PHE A 94 -21.20 10.01 8.91
N PHE A 95 -21.56 8.95 8.18
CA PHE A 95 -20.60 8.03 7.58
C PHE A 95 -19.66 8.74 6.59
N LEU A 96 -20.21 9.56 5.69
CA LEU A 96 -19.42 10.28 4.68
C LEU A 96 -18.48 11.32 5.30
N VAL A 97 -18.90 12.00 6.37
CA VAL A 97 -18.01 12.91 7.13
C VAL A 97 -16.86 12.12 7.73
N SER A 98 -17.14 10.96 8.34
CA SER A 98 -16.11 10.09 8.90
C SER A 98 -15.15 9.56 7.85
N LEU A 99 -15.68 9.18 6.68
CA LEU A 99 -14.89 8.80 5.51
C LEU A 99 -13.97 9.94 5.08
N GLY A 100 -14.48 11.16 4.94
CA GLY A 100 -13.67 12.33 4.59
C GLY A 100 -12.54 12.61 5.58
N ILE A 101 -12.80 12.49 6.89
CA ILE A 101 -11.79 12.62 7.94
C ILE A 101 -10.73 11.53 7.79
N GLY A 102 -11.16 10.26 7.70
CA GLY A 102 -10.26 9.12 7.56
C GLY A 102 -9.37 9.24 6.32
N THR A 103 -9.94 9.59 5.17
CA THR A 103 -9.20 9.81 3.92
C THR A 103 -8.25 11.01 4.03
N GLY A 104 -8.65 12.10 4.69
CA GLY A 104 -7.80 13.27 4.91
C GLY A 104 -6.53 12.93 5.68
N PHE A 105 -6.66 12.24 6.81
CA PHE A 105 -5.52 11.80 7.61
C PHE A 105 -4.67 10.73 6.90
N ALA A 106 -5.29 9.77 6.21
CA ALA A 106 -4.56 8.79 5.42
C ALA A 106 -3.74 9.48 4.32
N LYS A 107 -4.32 10.43 3.59
CA LYS A 107 -3.60 11.21 2.57
C LYS A 107 -2.43 12.00 3.16
N ALA A 108 -2.63 12.63 4.32
CA ALA A 108 -1.56 13.36 5.01
C ALA A 108 -0.43 12.44 5.50
N SER A 109 -0.74 11.18 5.85
CA SER A 109 0.26 10.18 6.23
C SER A 109 1.09 9.66 5.05
N LEU A 110 0.42 9.48 3.91
CA LEU A 110 0.95 8.75 2.76
C LEU A 110 1.86 9.60 1.88
N ASP A 111 2.02 10.91 2.14
CA ASP A 111 2.84 11.83 1.34
C ASP A 111 2.68 11.55 -0.16
N TRP A 112 1.43 11.43 -0.65
CA TRP A 112 1.13 10.98 -2.03
C TRP A 112 1.76 11.89 -3.11
N SER A 113 2.24 13.09 -2.74
CA SER A 113 3.03 13.99 -3.58
C SER A 113 4.48 13.55 -3.80
N GLN A 114 4.97 12.57 -3.04
CA GLN A 114 6.34 12.08 -3.02
C GLN A 114 6.43 10.58 -3.33
N LEU A 115 5.42 9.97 -3.98
CA LEU A 115 5.68 8.73 -4.70
C LEU A 115 6.86 9.04 -5.63
N PRO A 116 8.05 8.42 -5.46
CA PRO A 116 9.12 8.57 -6.44
C PRO A 116 8.49 8.06 -7.71
N THR A 117 8.19 8.97 -8.65
CA THR A 117 7.41 8.76 -9.86
C THR A 117 7.39 7.29 -10.24
N VAL A 118 6.42 6.54 -9.69
CA VAL A 118 6.10 5.22 -10.21
C VAL A 118 5.47 5.62 -11.52
N MET A 119 6.30 5.66 -12.55
CA MET A 119 5.95 6.10 -13.88
C MET A 119 4.86 5.13 -14.31
N GLN A 120 3.63 5.57 -14.09
CA GLN A 120 2.42 4.84 -14.37
C GLN A 120 2.33 4.81 -15.89
N LEU A 121 2.96 3.79 -16.49
CA LEU A 121 2.70 3.40 -17.86
C LEU A 121 1.21 3.09 -17.93
N GLY A 122 0.47 4.07 -18.42
CA GLY A 122 -0.94 3.96 -18.70
C GLY A 122 -1.15 2.79 -19.65
N SER A 123 -2.14 1.97 -19.32
CA SER A 123 -2.88 1.16 -20.28
C SER A 123 -3.24 2.05 -21.47
N ASN A 124 -2.48 1.92 -22.57
CA ASN A 124 -2.90 2.01 -23.97
C ASN A 124 -1.66 1.71 -24.81
N GLY A 125 -1.76 0.69 -25.69
CA GLY A 125 -0.66 0.18 -26.49
C GLY A 125 -0.21 1.13 -27.60
N GLU A 126 0.55 2.14 -27.24
CA GLU A 126 1.47 2.86 -28.12
C GLU A 126 2.85 2.90 -27.46
N GLU A 127 3.87 2.46 -28.19
CA GLU A 127 5.27 2.60 -27.80
C GLU A 127 5.56 4.10 -27.58
N ALA A 128 5.51 4.52 -26.32
CA ALA A 128 5.95 5.84 -25.93
C ALA A 128 7.49 5.87 -26.00
N ALA A 129 8.01 6.32 -27.13
CA ALA A 129 9.38 6.78 -27.24
C ALA A 129 9.65 7.82 -26.13
N PHE A 130 10.62 7.51 -25.28
CA PHE A 130 11.12 8.39 -24.25
C PHE A 130 11.80 9.61 -24.91
N SER A 131 11.08 10.72 -25.03
CA SER A 131 11.63 12.01 -25.45
C SER A 131 12.05 12.81 -24.21
N THR A 132 13.23 12.51 -23.67
CA THR A 132 14.00 13.50 -22.92
C THR A 132 14.82 14.32 -23.89
N GLY A 133 14.67 15.64 -23.81
CA GLY A 133 15.60 16.56 -24.47
C GLY A 133 17.03 16.18 -24.12
N GLY A 134 17.79 15.78 -25.13
CA GLY A 134 19.25 15.88 -25.16
C GLY A 134 20.06 15.06 -24.15
N GLN A 135 19.55 13.94 -23.61
CA GLN A 135 20.44 13.00 -22.91
C GLN A 135 20.11 11.56 -23.30
N GLN A 136 21.13 10.88 -23.83
CA GLN A 136 21.11 9.52 -24.37
C GLN A 136 20.59 8.51 -23.35
N ILE A 137 19.90 7.51 -23.89
CA ILE A 137 19.18 6.43 -23.21
C ILE A 137 20.08 5.74 -22.17
N ALA A 138 19.62 5.74 -20.93
CA ALA A 138 20.16 4.95 -19.84
C ALA A 138 20.20 3.46 -20.23
N ASN A 139 21.28 2.77 -19.91
CA ASN A 139 21.40 1.34 -20.16
C ASN A 139 20.33 0.59 -19.33
N GLU A 140 19.24 0.18 -19.97
CA GLU A 140 18.11 -0.47 -19.29
C GLU A 140 18.42 -1.95 -19.05
N ILE A 141 18.33 -2.38 -17.79
CA ILE A 141 18.56 -3.76 -17.39
C ILE A 141 17.27 -4.32 -16.81
N SER A 142 16.64 -5.28 -17.49
CA SER A 142 15.41 -5.91 -17.03
C SER A 142 15.70 -7.14 -16.17
N ILE A 143 14.99 -7.27 -15.05
CA ILE A 143 14.95 -8.42 -14.16
C ILE A 143 13.51 -8.92 -14.05
N LYS A 144 13.28 -10.21 -14.24
CA LYS A 144 11.97 -10.82 -14.08
C LYS A 144 11.84 -11.43 -12.69
N ILE A 145 10.70 -11.22 -12.04
CA ILE A 145 10.27 -12.02 -10.90
C ILE A 145 9.43 -13.16 -11.48
N LEU A 146 9.99 -14.37 -11.44
CA LEU A 146 9.50 -15.50 -12.22
C LEU A 146 8.16 -16.04 -11.71
N GLU A 147 7.38 -16.63 -12.61
CA GLU A 147 6.15 -17.33 -12.23
C GLU A 147 6.45 -18.47 -11.24
N GLY A 148 5.69 -18.54 -10.14
CA GLY A 148 5.91 -19.52 -9.08
C GLY A 148 7.09 -19.22 -8.16
N SER A 149 7.71 -18.05 -8.25
CA SER A 149 8.81 -17.62 -7.36
C SER A 149 8.38 -17.49 -5.89
N SER A 150 7.08 -17.35 -5.63
CA SER A 150 6.48 -17.44 -4.29
C SER A 150 6.60 -18.83 -3.62
N ILE A 151 6.97 -19.88 -4.35
CA ILE A 151 7.20 -21.22 -3.79
C ILE A 151 8.68 -21.39 -3.46
N GLN A 152 9.00 -21.67 -2.20
CA GLN A 152 10.38 -21.85 -1.77
C GLN A 152 11.07 -22.99 -2.52
N GLY A 153 12.27 -22.71 -3.05
CA GLY A 153 13.05 -23.65 -3.86
C GLY A 153 12.94 -23.40 -5.37
N ASN A 154 11.94 -22.63 -5.80
CA ASN A 154 11.88 -22.19 -7.20
C ASN A 154 12.85 -21.04 -7.47
N PRO A 155 13.28 -20.86 -8.73
CA PRO A 155 13.99 -19.65 -9.16
C PRO A 155 13.18 -18.39 -8.86
N ALA A 156 13.84 -17.36 -8.33
CA ALA A 156 13.19 -16.13 -7.88
C ALA A 156 13.29 -15.00 -8.92
N TYR A 157 14.51 -14.53 -9.15
CA TYR A 157 14.83 -13.42 -10.05
C TYR A 157 15.66 -13.88 -11.23
N GLU A 158 15.36 -13.40 -12.43
CA GLU A 158 16.12 -13.67 -13.65
C GLU A 158 16.50 -12.38 -14.39
N PRO A 159 17.80 -12.06 -14.54
CA PRO A 159 18.93 -12.73 -13.88
C PRO A 159 18.94 -12.48 -12.36
N THR A 160 19.49 -13.44 -11.60
CA THR A 160 19.58 -13.32 -10.12
C THR A 160 20.67 -12.33 -9.68
N ILE A 161 21.76 -12.24 -10.46
CA ILE A 161 22.87 -11.32 -10.25
C ILE A 161 22.95 -10.41 -11.48
N VAL A 162 22.96 -9.11 -11.25
CA VAL A 162 23.12 -8.10 -12.30
C VAL A 162 24.39 -7.29 -12.04
N THR A 163 25.18 -7.10 -13.09
CA THR A 163 26.22 -6.07 -13.13
C THR A 163 25.67 -4.87 -13.90
N ALA A 164 25.75 -3.67 -13.32
CA ALA A 164 25.19 -2.45 -13.89
C ALA A 164 26.19 -1.29 -13.82
N SER A 165 26.22 -0.49 -14.87
CA SER A 165 26.96 0.78 -14.89
C SER A 165 26.16 1.89 -14.21
N ARG A 166 26.84 2.97 -13.80
CA ARG A 166 26.25 4.10 -13.09
C ARG A 166 25.05 4.77 -13.80
N ASP A 167 25.09 4.78 -15.13
CA ASP A 167 24.07 5.35 -16.01
C ASP A 167 22.94 4.37 -16.33
N SER A 168 22.95 3.17 -15.75
CA SER A 168 21.92 2.15 -15.95
C SER A 168 20.64 2.45 -15.17
N VAL A 169 19.52 1.90 -15.66
CA VAL A 169 18.27 1.79 -14.91
C VAL A 169 17.88 0.32 -14.85
N ILE A 170 17.74 -0.21 -13.63
CA ILE A 170 17.33 -1.59 -13.42
C ILE A 170 15.80 -1.63 -13.27
N ILE A 171 15.13 -2.51 -14.00
CA ILE A 171 13.68 -2.65 -14.00
C ILE A 171 13.29 -4.06 -13.63
N TRP A 172 12.57 -4.22 -12.52
CA TRP A 172 11.95 -5.48 -12.15
C TRP A 172 10.54 -5.56 -12.72
N VAL A 173 10.16 -6.72 -13.25
CA VAL A 173 8.82 -7.01 -13.74
C VAL A 173 8.28 -8.23 -13.02
N ASN A 174 7.10 -8.11 -12.39
CA ASN A 174 6.49 -9.26 -11.72
C ASN A 174 5.69 -10.12 -12.71
N GLU A 175 6.20 -11.30 -13.05
CA GLU A 175 5.48 -12.29 -13.88
C GLU A 175 4.70 -13.31 -13.02
N ASP A 176 4.97 -13.37 -11.71
CA ASP A 176 4.22 -14.20 -10.77
C ASP A 176 2.80 -13.66 -10.49
N ALA A 177 1.90 -14.57 -10.13
CA ALA A 177 0.56 -14.21 -9.67
C ALA A 177 0.58 -13.63 -8.25
N ALA A 178 1.54 -14.05 -7.43
CA ALA A 178 1.72 -13.54 -6.08
C ALA A 178 2.30 -12.11 -6.10
N PRO A 179 1.92 -11.25 -5.14
CA PRO A 179 2.57 -9.96 -4.95
C PRO A 179 4.00 -10.16 -4.42
N HIS A 180 4.94 -9.39 -4.96
CA HIS A 180 6.35 -9.44 -4.57
C HIS A 180 6.88 -8.05 -4.20
N THR A 181 8.09 -8.00 -3.68
CA THR A 181 8.83 -6.77 -3.38
C THR A 181 10.29 -6.95 -3.79
N VAL A 182 10.96 -5.83 -4.01
CA VAL A 182 12.40 -5.73 -4.28
C VAL A 182 12.93 -4.75 -3.25
N THR A 183 13.53 -5.28 -2.19
CA THR A 183 13.94 -4.50 -1.02
C THR A 183 15.39 -4.76 -0.70
N SER A 184 16.19 -3.70 -0.55
CA SER A 184 17.60 -3.80 -0.18
C SER A 184 17.78 -4.46 1.19
N GLY A 185 18.85 -5.25 1.35
CA GLY A 185 19.20 -5.92 2.61
C GLY A 185 19.34 -7.43 2.46
N ILE A 186 19.75 -8.09 3.54
CA ILE A 186 20.06 -9.54 3.53
C ILE A 186 18.95 -10.42 4.12
N GLY A 187 17.87 -9.82 4.62
CA GLY A 187 16.69 -10.52 5.11
C GLY A 187 15.95 -9.76 6.20
N ILE A 188 14.91 -10.39 6.73
CA ILE A 188 13.94 -9.74 7.63
C ILE A 188 14.58 -9.19 8.92
N SER A 189 15.59 -9.85 9.47
CA SER A 189 16.23 -9.40 10.71
C SER A 189 17.28 -8.30 10.50
N ASP A 190 17.54 -7.90 9.26
CA ASP A 190 18.56 -6.90 8.93
C ASP A 190 18.04 -5.48 9.26
N PRO A 191 18.69 -4.73 10.17
CA PRO A 191 18.30 -3.36 10.51
C PRO A 191 18.42 -2.40 9.32
N GLU A 192 19.18 -2.75 8.29
CA GLU A 192 19.34 -1.95 7.06
C GLU A 192 18.33 -2.32 5.96
N THR A 193 17.38 -3.21 6.26
CA THR A 193 16.32 -3.59 5.34
C THR A 193 15.57 -2.37 4.80
N GLY A 194 15.53 -2.24 3.48
CA GLY A 194 14.77 -1.21 2.77
C GLY A 194 15.36 0.21 2.86
N ASN A 195 16.45 0.42 3.58
CA ASN A 195 17.04 1.76 3.75
C ASN A 195 17.58 2.34 2.44
N MET A 196 18.15 1.51 1.55
CA MET A 196 18.66 1.97 0.25
C MET A 196 17.55 2.03 -0.81
N PHE A 197 16.73 0.99 -0.89
CA PHE A 197 15.54 0.98 -1.73
C PHE A 197 14.52 -0.04 -1.24
N ASP A 198 13.24 0.30 -1.42
CA ASP A 198 12.11 -0.59 -1.24
C ASP A 198 11.09 -0.28 -2.34
N SER A 199 10.77 -1.29 -3.15
CA SER A 199 9.75 -1.15 -4.19
C SER A 199 8.34 -1.01 -3.63
N GLY A 200 8.11 -1.41 -2.38
CA GLY A 200 6.77 -1.77 -1.92
C GLY A 200 6.21 -2.95 -2.72
N SER A 201 4.90 -3.17 -2.64
CA SER A 201 4.25 -4.30 -3.32
C SER A 201 4.17 -4.10 -4.84
N ILE A 202 4.70 -5.06 -5.59
CA ILE A 202 4.64 -5.19 -7.04
C ILE A 202 3.64 -6.32 -7.35
N GLY A 203 2.45 -5.96 -7.85
CA GLY A 203 1.46 -6.94 -8.31
C GLY A 203 1.80 -7.53 -9.67
N LYS A 204 1.04 -8.56 -10.10
CA LYS A 204 1.24 -9.21 -11.40
C LYS A 204 1.26 -8.21 -12.56
N GLY A 205 2.28 -8.30 -13.40
CA GLY A 205 2.52 -7.44 -14.57
C GLY A 205 3.02 -6.03 -14.23
N GLN A 206 3.10 -5.65 -12.96
CA GLN A 206 3.63 -4.35 -12.55
C GLN A 206 5.15 -4.35 -12.56
N LYS A 207 5.72 -3.14 -12.59
CA LYS A 207 7.16 -2.90 -12.68
C LYS A 207 7.65 -1.98 -11.58
N PHE A 208 8.92 -2.17 -11.19
CA PHE A 208 9.67 -1.26 -10.35
C PHE A 208 10.97 -0.87 -11.05
N SER A 209 11.30 0.42 -11.07
CA SER A 209 12.50 0.94 -11.73
C SER A 209 13.43 1.62 -10.72
N LEU A 210 14.69 1.23 -10.72
CA LEU A 210 15.75 1.81 -9.89
C LEU A 210 16.84 2.40 -10.79
N PRO A 211 16.91 3.74 -10.91
CA PRO A 211 18.08 4.39 -11.46
C PRO A 211 19.30 4.05 -10.60
N VAL A 212 20.33 3.46 -11.21
CA VAL A 212 21.52 3.02 -10.48
C VAL A 212 22.16 4.19 -9.77
N SER A 213 22.10 5.40 -10.35
CA SER A 213 22.49 6.70 -9.79
C SER A 213 22.01 7.02 -8.36
N ARG A 214 21.08 6.23 -7.80
CA ARG A 214 20.60 6.35 -6.40
C ARG A 214 21.38 5.50 -5.39
N LEU A 215 22.16 4.53 -5.86
CA LEU A 215 23.03 3.67 -5.05
C LEU A 215 24.42 4.30 -4.88
N GLU A 216 25.28 3.71 -4.04
CA GLU A 216 26.68 4.13 -3.91
C GLU A 216 27.46 3.95 -5.23
N GLU A 217 28.61 4.61 -5.34
CA GLU A 217 29.37 4.74 -6.59
C GLU A 217 29.87 3.40 -7.14
N THR A 218 30.31 2.51 -6.25
CA THR A 218 30.70 1.12 -6.57
C THR A 218 30.28 0.21 -5.41
N GLY A 219 30.06 -1.07 -5.67
CA GLY A 219 29.77 -2.01 -4.59
C GLY A 219 28.84 -3.15 -4.97
N THR A 220 28.50 -3.95 -3.98
CA THR A 220 27.56 -5.07 -4.09
C THR A 220 26.37 -4.82 -3.19
N PHE A 221 25.17 -4.86 -3.77
CA PHE A 221 23.91 -4.58 -3.09
C PHE A 221 23.04 -5.83 -3.14
N ASP A 222 22.87 -6.46 -1.98
CA ASP A 222 21.92 -7.56 -1.82
C ASP A 222 20.49 -7.03 -1.67
N TYR A 223 19.55 -7.76 -2.23
CA TYR A 223 18.13 -7.48 -2.08
C TYR A 223 17.32 -8.77 -1.99
N TYR A 224 16.12 -8.66 -1.44
CA TYR A 224 15.23 -9.79 -1.25
C TYR A 224 13.76 -9.40 -1.36
N CYS A 225 12.88 -10.40 -1.44
CA CYS A 225 11.44 -10.18 -1.30
C CYS A 225 11.04 -10.29 0.17
N THR A 226 10.38 -9.27 0.70
CA THR A 226 9.95 -9.18 2.09
C THR A 226 8.73 -10.06 2.39
N VAL A 227 7.91 -10.35 1.39
CA VAL A 227 6.81 -11.32 1.47
C VAL A 227 7.35 -12.76 1.43
N HIS A 228 8.42 -12.99 0.69
CA HIS A 228 9.05 -14.29 0.48
C HIS A 228 10.56 -14.22 0.74
N PRO A 229 11.02 -14.24 2.02
CA PRO A 229 12.40 -13.89 2.40
C PRO A 229 13.51 -14.78 1.83
N PHE A 230 13.14 -15.93 1.28
CA PHE A 230 14.04 -16.84 0.58
C PHE A 230 14.38 -16.39 -0.85
N MET A 231 13.60 -15.46 -1.44
CA MET A 231 13.89 -14.87 -2.74
C MET A 231 14.96 -13.81 -2.61
N LYS A 232 16.17 -14.07 -3.14
CA LYS A 232 17.33 -13.18 -3.03
C LYS A 232 17.91 -12.85 -4.39
N GLY A 233 18.37 -11.63 -4.57
CA GLY A 233 19.11 -11.19 -5.74
C GLY A 233 20.23 -10.24 -5.36
N LYS A 234 21.07 -9.91 -6.35
CA LYS A 234 22.28 -9.10 -6.14
C LYS A 234 22.50 -8.14 -7.30
N ILE A 235 22.87 -6.91 -6.97
CA ILE A 235 23.31 -5.88 -7.92
C ILE A 235 24.80 -5.62 -7.66
N ILE A 236 25.62 -5.60 -8.70
CA ILE A 236 27.03 -5.25 -8.67
C ILE A 236 27.17 -3.97 -9.48
N ILE A 237 27.75 -2.92 -8.87
CA ILE A 237 28.08 -1.67 -9.55
C ILE A 237 29.60 -1.61 -9.69
N GLU A 238 30.03 -1.42 -10.93
CA GLU A 238 31.43 -1.24 -11.34
C GLU A 238 31.77 0.23 -11.65
#